data_AF-A0A926PTR3-F1
#
_entry.id   AF-A0A926PTR3-F1
#
_cell.length_a   1.000
_cell.length_b   1.000
_cell.length_c   1.000
_cell.angle_alpha   90.00
_cell.angle_beta   90.00
_cell.angle_gamma   90.00
#
_symmetry.space_group_name_H-M   'P 1'
#
loop_
_entity.id
_entity.type
_entity.pdbx_description
1 polymer ?
#
loop_
_entity_poly.entity_id
_entity_poly.type
_entity_poly.pdbx_seq_one_letter_code
_entity_poly.pdbx_strand_id
1 'polypeptide(L)'
;MDDSLQQQSFEFALSIVRLYKKLQARQELIISPQLLRSGTRIGLLIEEAFVAPVPQQSKQIDIAKQEARETYYWLRLLQASRLADVDVTPEITQVKQLLHLIAERESPRESSGKSSSKSSSKSLTTGN
;
A
#
# COMPACT_ATOMS: atom_id res chain seq x y z
N MET A 1 -18.10 -8.48 4.14
CA MET A 1 -16.65 -8.78 4.14
C MET A 1 -15.99 -7.44 4.36
N ASP A 2 -15.08 -7.35 5.33
CA ASP A 2 -14.49 -6.08 5.72
C ASP A 2 -13.45 -5.66 4.65
N ASP A 3 -13.76 -4.63 3.87
CA ASP A 3 -12.95 -4.12 2.74
C ASP A 3 -11.70 -3.34 3.24
N SER A 4 -11.15 -3.70 4.39
CA SER A 4 -10.06 -2.98 5.02
C SER A 4 -8.73 -3.24 4.29
N LEU A 5 -7.85 -2.23 4.27
CA LEU A 5 -6.52 -2.36 3.66
C LEU A 5 -5.69 -3.51 4.27
N GLN A 6 -5.85 -3.81 5.56
CA GLN A 6 -5.20 -4.94 6.22
C GLN A 6 -5.67 -6.27 5.64
N GLN A 7 -7.00 -6.47 5.52
CA GLN A 7 -7.54 -7.71 4.99
C GLN A 7 -7.12 -7.91 3.54
N GLN A 8 -7.23 -6.87 2.71
CA GLN A 8 -6.85 -6.94 1.30
C GLN A 8 -5.34 -7.19 1.12
N SER A 9 -4.49 -6.60 1.94
CA SER A 9 -3.05 -6.83 1.86
C SER A 9 -2.64 -8.22 2.35
N PHE A 10 -3.33 -8.77 3.35
CA PHE A 10 -3.15 -10.15 3.79
C PHE A 10 -3.57 -11.16 2.71
N GLU A 11 -4.72 -10.95 2.08
CA GLU A 11 -5.20 -11.79 0.99
C GLU A 11 -4.25 -11.77 -0.21
N PHE A 12 -3.69 -10.59 -0.53
CA PHE A 12 -2.65 -10.46 -1.53
C PHE A 12 -1.35 -11.18 -1.14
N ALA A 13 -0.89 -11.05 0.11
CA ALA A 13 0.28 -11.79 0.57
C ALA A 13 0.07 -13.32 0.44
N LEU A 14 -1.14 -13.81 0.74
CA LEU A 14 -1.50 -15.21 0.55
C LEU A 14 -1.54 -15.62 -0.93
N SER A 15 -2.00 -14.75 -1.83
CA SER A 15 -1.98 -15.02 -3.27
C SER A 15 -0.54 -15.11 -3.79
N ILE A 16 0.37 -14.25 -3.32
CA ILE A 16 1.81 -14.32 -3.62
C ILE A 16 2.45 -15.62 -3.11
N VAL A 17 2.12 -16.08 -1.90
CA VAL A 17 2.62 -17.39 -1.39
C VAL A 17 2.15 -18.55 -2.27
N ARG A 18 0.90 -18.51 -2.75
CA ARG A 18 0.36 -19.52 -3.68
C ARG A 18 1.05 -19.45 -5.04
N LEU A 19 1.28 -18.25 -5.58
CA LEU A 19 2.00 -18.04 -6.82
C LEU A 19 3.45 -18.55 -6.71
N TYR A 20 4.15 -18.23 -5.62
CA TYR A 20 5.50 -18.73 -5.36
C TYR A 20 5.58 -20.26 -5.45
N LYS A 21 4.65 -20.98 -4.80
CA LYS A 21 4.60 -22.45 -4.89
C LYS A 21 4.39 -22.95 -6.32
N LYS A 22 3.53 -22.29 -7.10
CA LYS A 22 3.30 -22.63 -8.51
C LYS A 22 4.55 -22.41 -9.35
N LEU A 23 5.28 -21.31 -9.14
CA LEU A 23 6.51 -20.99 -9.86
C LEU A 23 7.64 -21.97 -9.54
N GLN A 24 7.80 -22.33 -8.26
CA GLN A 24 8.78 -23.33 -7.83
C GLN A 24 8.51 -24.71 -8.46
N ALA A 25 7.24 -25.12 -8.54
CA ALA A 25 6.87 -26.37 -9.23
C ALA A 25 7.21 -26.37 -10.73
N ARG A 26 7.38 -25.18 -11.32
CA ARG A 26 7.81 -24.97 -12.71
C ARG A 26 9.30 -24.61 -12.83
N GLN A 27 10.07 -24.81 -11.77
CA GLN A 27 11.50 -24.53 -11.70
C GLN A 27 11.87 -23.06 -11.99
N GLU A 28 10.94 -22.12 -11.76
CA GLU A 28 11.23 -20.70 -11.82
C GLU A 28 11.77 -20.25 -10.44
N LEU A 29 13.08 -19.98 -10.39
CA LEU A 29 13.83 -19.75 -9.14
C LEU A 29 14.43 -18.34 -9.04
N ILE A 30 14.26 -17.48 -10.06
CA ILE A 30 14.91 -16.17 -10.14
C ILE A 30 13.94 -15.08 -9.67
N ILE A 31 12.73 -15.04 -10.22
CA ILE A 31 11.73 -14.02 -9.92
C ILE A 31 10.88 -14.43 -8.71
N SER A 32 10.56 -15.72 -8.56
CA SER A 32 9.70 -16.22 -7.50
C SER A 32 10.16 -15.84 -6.08
N PRO A 33 11.46 -15.86 -5.71
CA PRO A 33 11.88 -15.41 -4.39
C PRO A 33 11.75 -13.89 -4.20
N GLN A 34 11.93 -13.10 -5.26
CA GLN A 34 11.75 -11.64 -5.21
C GLN A 34 10.27 -11.29 -4.97
N LEU A 35 9.37 -11.99 -5.67
CA LEU A 35 7.92 -11.85 -5.46
C LEU A 35 7.51 -12.25 -4.06
N LEU A 36 8.00 -13.38 -3.55
CA LEU A 36 7.68 -13.82 -2.19
C LEU A 36 8.10 -12.77 -1.16
N ARG A 37 9.33 -12.25 -1.26
CA ARG A 37 9.86 -11.25 -0.33
C ARG A 37 9.06 -9.94 -0.40
N SER A 38 8.97 -9.32 -1.57
CA SER A 38 8.33 -8.01 -1.73
C SER A 38 6.82 -8.08 -1.49
N GLY A 39 6.15 -9.09 -2.05
CA GLY A 39 4.69 -9.22 -1.97
C GLY A 39 4.17 -9.48 -0.55
N THR A 40 4.88 -10.30 0.25
CA THR A 40 4.49 -10.57 1.65
C THR A 40 4.82 -9.41 2.59
N ARG A 41 5.88 -8.66 2.28
CA ARG A 41 6.33 -7.51 3.07
C ARG A 41 5.33 -6.35 3.06
N ILE A 42 4.52 -6.22 2.01
CA ILE A 42 3.41 -5.25 1.94
C ILE A 42 2.42 -5.49 3.08
N GLY A 43 1.94 -6.73 3.24
CA GLY A 43 0.99 -7.09 4.29
C GLY A 43 1.59 -6.87 5.68
N LEU A 44 2.83 -7.33 5.90
CA LEU A 44 3.55 -7.12 7.16
C LEU A 44 3.62 -5.63 7.55
N LEU A 45 4.04 -4.76 6.62
CA LEU A 45 4.18 -3.33 6.89
C LEU A 45 2.83 -2.66 7.17
N ILE A 46 1.76 -3.09 6.51
CA ILE A 46 0.41 -2.57 6.76
C ILE A 46 -0.10 -2.99 8.15
N GLU A 47 0.19 -4.22 8.59
CA GLU A 47 -0.12 -4.68 9.94
C GLU A 47 0.64 -3.86 10.99
N GLU A 48 1.95 -3.65 10.80
CA GLU A 48 2.74 -2.82 11.71
C GLU A 48 2.24 -1.37 11.75
N ALA A 49 1.87 -0.81 10.60
CA ALA A 49 1.35 0.56 10.49
C ALA A 49 0.05 0.77 11.27
N PHE A 50 -0.76 -0.28 11.43
CA PHE A 50 -2.05 -0.17 12.12
C PHE A 50 -1.91 -0.06 13.64
N VAL A 51 -0.86 -0.63 14.21
CA VAL A 51 -0.57 -0.59 15.66
C VAL A 51 0.46 0.48 16.03
N ALA A 52 1.09 1.12 15.04
CA ALA A 52 2.13 2.11 15.24
C ALA A 52 1.58 3.52 15.50
N PRO A 53 2.30 4.37 16.26
CA PRO A 53 2.01 5.81 16.33
C PRO A 53 2.12 6.49 14.95
N VAL A 54 1.38 7.58 14.73
CA VAL A 54 1.25 8.27 13.43
C VAL A 54 2.58 8.51 12.69
N PRO A 55 3.67 9.01 13.31
CA PRO A 55 4.92 9.23 12.59
C PRO A 55 5.58 7.96 12.04
N GLN A 56 5.39 6.83 12.73
CA GLN A 56 5.92 5.53 12.34
C GLN A 56 4.97 4.83 11.36
N GLN A 57 3.66 4.97 11.58
CA GLN A 57 2.61 4.52 10.66
C GLN A 57 2.83 5.07 9.25
N SER A 58 3.01 6.39 9.09
CA SER A 58 3.23 7.00 7.76
C SER A 58 4.45 6.42 7.07
N LYS A 59 5.57 6.25 7.79
CA LYS A 59 6.79 5.63 7.23
C LYS A 59 6.55 4.19 6.77
N GLN A 60 5.82 3.39 7.55
CA GLN A 60 5.52 2.00 7.18
C GLN A 60 4.60 1.93 5.94
N ILE A 61 3.63 2.84 5.83
CA ILE A 61 2.79 2.96 4.63
C ILE A 61 3.62 3.35 3.40
N ASP A 62 4.54 4.31 3.52
CA ASP A 62 5.44 4.71 2.42
C ASP A 62 6.31 3.54 1.95
N ILE A 63 6.83 2.73 2.88
CA ILE A 63 7.63 1.54 2.54
C ILE A 63 6.72 0.48 1.91
N ALA A 64 5.51 0.26 2.42
CA ALA A 64 4.55 -0.68 1.83
C ALA A 64 4.21 -0.32 0.38
N LYS A 65 4.10 0.98 0.06
CA LYS A 65 3.92 1.46 -1.31
C LYS A 65 5.12 1.16 -2.21
N GLN A 66 6.34 1.28 -1.70
CA GLN A 66 7.55 0.93 -2.44
C GLN A 66 7.61 -0.57 -2.73
N GLU A 67 7.33 -1.41 -1.74
CA GLU A 67 7.25 -2.88 -1.89
C GLU A 67 6.15 -3.30 -2.88
N ALA A 68 4.99 -2.61 -2.88
CA ALA A 68 3.93 -2.84 -3.85
C ALA A 68 4.33 -2.49 -5.29
N ARG A 69 5.09 -1.40 -5.47
CA ARG A 69 5.65 -1.04 -6.79
C ARG A 69 6.69 -2.04 -7.27
N GLU A 70 7.56 -2.50 -6.38
CA GLU A 70 8.55 -3.55 -6.68
C GLU A 70 7.85 -4.85 -7.07
N THR A 71 6.87 -5.29 -6.29
CA THR A 71 6.08 -6.50 -6.56
C THR A 71 5.39 -6.41 -7.93
N TYR A 72 4.76 -5.27 -8.23
CA TYR A 72 4.14 -5.02 -9.54
C TYR A 72 5.14 -5.11 -10.69
N TYR A 73 6.35 -4.58 -10.52
CA TYR A 73 7.41 -4.67 -11.52
C TYR A 73 7.82 -6.12 -11.79
N TRP A 74 8.05 -6.91 -10.73
CA TRP A 74 8.40 -8.33 -10.86
C TRP A 74 7.31 -9.16 -11.52
N LEU A 75 6.04 -8.92 -11.20
CA LEU A 75 4.91 -9.61 -11.86
C LEU A 75 4.87 -9.32 -13.36
N ARG A 76 5.08 -8.06 -13.76
CA ARG A 76 5.17 -7.69 -15.18
C ARG A 76 6.36 -8.33 -15.88
N LEU A 77 7.51 -8.41 -15.21
CA LEU A 77 8.69 -9.05 -15.78
C LEU A 77 8.46 -10.55 -15.98
N LEU A 78 7.86 -11.22 -15.00
CA LEU A 78 7.47 -12.64 -15.10
C LEU A 78 6.52 -12.89 -16.27
N GLN A 79 5.49 -12.05 -16.44
CA GLN A 79 4.53 -12.16 -17.54
C GLN A 79 5.21 -11.93 -18.91
N ALA A 80 6.05 -10.90 -19.03
CA ALA A 80 6.71 -10.56 -20.28
C ALA A 80 7.79 -11.57 -20.69
N SER A 81 8.52 -12.11 -19.72
CA SER A 81 9.59 -13.08 -19.96
C SER A 81 9.10 -14.50 -20.26
N ARG A 82 7.84 -14.81 -19.91
CA ARG A 82 7.23 -16.14 -20.06
C ARG A 82 8.02 -17.28 -19.41
N LEU A 83 8.84 -17.00 -18.39
CA LEU A 83 9.75 -17.97 -17.76
C LEU A 83 9.04 -19.21 -17.20
N ALA A 84 7.78 -19.07 -16.76
CA ALA A 84 7.03 -20.16 -16.14
C ALA A 84 5.68 -20.45 -16.83
N ASP A 85 5.30 -19.72 -17.88
CA ASP A 85 3.98 -19.80 -18.52
C ASP A 85 2.81 -19.84 -17.50
N VAL A 86 2.81 -18.86 -16.60
CA VAL A 86 1.77 -18.68 -15.57
C VAL A 86 1.08 -17.34 -15.82
N ASP A 87 -0.25 -17.36 -15.81
CA ASP A 87 -1.03 -16.12 -15.80
C ASP A 87 -0.99 -15.49 -14.41
N VAL A 88 -0.48 -14.26 -14.36
CA VAL A 88 -0.34 -13.43 -13.14
C VAL A 88 -1.21 -12.18 -13.18
N THR A 89 -2.15 -12.12 -14.13
CA THR A 89 -3.12 -11.03 -14.25
C THR A 89 -3.93 -10.78 -12.97
N PRO A 90 -4.36 -11.83 -12.21
CA PRO A 90 -5.03 -11.62 -10.92
C PRO A 90 -4.17 -10.88 -9.90
N GLU A 91 -2.91 -11.28 -9.73
CA GLU A 91 -1.97 -10.65 -8.79
C GLU A 91 -1.61 -9.23 -9.23
N ILE A 92 -1.47 -8.99 -10.54
CA ILE A 92 -1.28 -7.65 -11.11
C ILE A 92 -2.45 -6.73 -10.78
N THR A 93 -3.68 -7.25 -10.88
CA THR A 93 -4.88 -6.47 -10.60
C THR A 93 -4.97 -6.16 -9.11
N GLN A 94 -4.72 -7.14 -8.24
CA GLN A 94 -4.72 -6.96 -6.79
C GLN A 94 -3.67 -5.95 -6.32
N VAL A 95 -2.42 -6.03 -6.79
CA VAL A 95 -1.37 -5.09 -6.35
C VAL A 95 -1.65 -3.65 -6.83
N LYS A 96 -2.29 -3.49 -8.00
CA LYS A 96 -2.76 -2.18 -8.46
C LYS A 96 -3.86 -1.61 -7.57
N GLN A 97 -4.81 -2.44 -7.16
CA GLN A 97 -5.85 -2.04 -6.22
C GLN A 97 -5.24 -1.63 -4.88
N LEU A 98 -4.28 -2.40 -4.36
CA LEU A 98 -3.56 -2.03 -3.14
C LEU A 98 -2.81 -0.72 -3.27
N LEU A 99 -2.13 -0.46 -4.40
CA LEU A 99 -1.46 0.82 -4.65
C LEU A 99 -2.42 2.00 -4.61
N HIS A 100 -3.64 1.83 -5.13
CA HIS A 100 -4.68 2.85 -5.07
C HIS A 100 -5.12 3.11 -3.62
N LEU A 101 -5.44 2.07 -2.86
CA LEU A 101 -5.86 2.16 -1.46
C LEU A 101 -4.77 2.72 -0.54
N ILE A 102 -3.50 2.39 -0.79
CA ILE A 102 -2.36 2.94 -0.06
C ILE A 102 -2.24 4.45 -0.33
N ALA A 103 -2.36 4.87 -1.59
CA ALA A 103 -2.28 6.29 -1.96
C ALA A 103 -3.42 7.14 -1.37
N GLU A 104 -4.63 6.57 -1.23
CA GLU A 104 -5.75 7.24 -0.56
C GLU A 104 -5.47 7.53 0.92
N ARG A 105 -4.68 6.69 1.60
CA ARG A 105 -4.32 6.88 3.02
C ARG A 105 -3.17 7.85 3.24
N GLU A 106 -2.34 8.09 2.23
CA GLU A 106 -1.27 9.09 2.26
C GLU A 106 -1.77 10.52 2.03
N SER A 107 -2.95 10.69 1.42
CA SER A 107 -3.54 12.01 1.23
C SER A 107 -3.84 12.62 2.60
N PRO A 108 -3.36 13.85 2.91
CA PRO A 108 -3.67 14.47 4.18
C PRO A 108 -5.18 14.57 4.31
N ARG A 109 -5.73 14.10 5.43
CA ARG A 109 -7.07 14.49 5.86
C ARG A 109 -7.04 15.98 6.23
N GLU A 110 -6.95 16.85 5.24
CA GLU A 110 -7.32 18.24 5.44
C GLU A 110 -8.84 18.34 5.53
N SER A 111 -9.29 19.03 6.58
CA SER A 111 -10.66 19.45 6.92
C SER A 111 -11.53 18.52 7.79
N SER A 112 -11.24 18.52 9.10
CA SER A 112 -12.29 18.69 10.11
C SER A 112 -11.74 19.44 11.33
N GLY A 113 -11.56 20.75 11.19
CA GLY A 113 -10.97 21.58 12.24
C GLY A 113 -10.91 23.07 11.90
N LYS A 114 -11.96 23.65 11.32
CA LYS A 114 -12.18 25.11 11.35
C LYS A 114 -13.52 25.41 12.01
N SER A 115 -13.48 25.62 13.33
CA SER A 115 -14.49 26.38 14.06
C SER A 115 -13.82 27.65 14.59
N SER A 116 -14.04 28.72 13.83
CA SER A 116 -14.07 30.14 14.19
C SER A 116 -13.44 30.61 15.52
N SER A 117 -12.38 31.42 15.41
CA SER A 117 -12.23 32.65 16.20
C SER A 117 -11.96 33.81 15.24
N LYS A 118 -13.03 34.51 14.86
CA LYS A 118 -12.93 35.77 14.13
C LYS A 118 -12.67 36.88 15.15
N SER A 119 -11.50 37.48 15.04
CA SER A 119 -11.15 38.75 15.65
C SER A 119 -12.09 39.87 15.17
N SER A 120 -12.44 40.79 16.06
CA SER A 120 -12.82 42.16 15.68
C SER A 120 -12.40 43.11 16.80
N SER A 121 -11.14 43.52 16.72
CA SER A 121 -10.68 44.80 17.18
C SER A 121 -11.30 45.90 16.31
N LYS A 122 -12.00 46.86 16.92
CA LYS A 122 -12.26 48.18 16.35
C LYS A 122 -11.63 49.22 17.27
N SER A 123 -10.73 50.00 16.68
CA SER A 123 -10.00 51.11 17.28
C SER A 123 -10.85 52.39 17.36
N LEU A 124 -10.61 53.11 18.46
CA LEU A 124 -10.74 54.55 18.76
C LEU A 124 -11.50 55.48 17.80
N THR A 125 -12.41 56.28 18.38
CA THR A 125 -12.60 57.71 18.05
C THR A 125 -12.85 58.53 19.31
N THR A 126 -12.32 59.75 19.28
CA THR A 126 -12.12 60.80 20.28
C THR A 126 -13.35 61.59 20.74
N GLY A 127 -13.28 62.15 21.96
CA GLY A 127 -13.61 63.55 22.29
C GLY A 127 -15.07 63.93 22.57
N ASN A 128 -15.45 64.06 23.85
CA ASN A 128 -15.54 65.32 24.61
C ASN A 128 -15.91 65.03 26.07
#